data_AF-A0A1L8E8I9-F1
#
_entry.id   AF-A0A1L8E8I9-F1
#
_cell.length_a   1.000
_cell.length_b   1.000
_cell.length_c   1.000
_cell.angle_alpha   90.00
_cell.angle_beta   90.00
_cell.angle_gamma   90.00
#
_symmetry.space_group_name_H-M   'P 1'
#
loop_
_entity.id
_entity.type
_entity.pdbx_description
1 polymer ?
#
loop_
_entity_poly.entity_id
_entity_poly.type
_entity_poly.pdbx_seq_one_letter_code
_entity_poly.pdbx_strand_id
1 'polypeptide(L)'
;MINANNESLNEETKTQFRMITEGEYVKPEEELQSKPSTTVVITNPASNPEDTPSISFTSSIHTSSKYIFGLQCMMGIVKNIADAASDFQYEIEKCGIEIPLDMENVLEDSEDLNRISKKIIDSNNKVCGNGDYKDEDGKNTTNSRCAKIVERQMHQLRRTISEAQKDISSLDLNSSCHAFAVTNFEMNLRHIDRLTLTCAEITTNNFINY
;
A
#
# COMPACT_ATOMS: atom_id res chain seq x y z
N MET A 1 27.74 -16.07 -14.32
CA MET A 1 27.28 -14.94 -15.16
C MET A 1 25.88 -14.60 -14.70
N ILE A 2 25.72 -13.53 -13.93
CA ILE A 2 24.43 -13.09 -13.35
C ILE A 2 23.82 -12.15 -14.38
N ASN A 3 22.69 -12.51 -14.95
CA ASN A 3 21.98 -11.71 -15.94
C ASN A 3 21.03 -10.77 -15.18
N ALA A 4 21.41 -9.51 -15.05
CA ALA A 4 20.55 -8.45 -14.55
C ALA A 4 19.77 -7.87 -15.73
N ASN A 5 18.51 -8.30 -15.90
CA ASN A 5 17.59 -7.66 -16.82
C ASN A 5 16.69 -6.71 -16.04
N ASN A 6 16.97 -5.42 -16.22
CA ASN A 6 16.11 -4.30 -15.83
C ASN A 6 14.81 -4.37 -16.66
N GLU A 7 13.68 -4.60 -15.99
CA GLU A 7 12.35 -4.43 -16.59
C GLU A 7 11.88 -2.98 -16.43
N SER A 8 11.86 -2.29 -17.57
CA SER A 8 11.19 -1.02 -17.75
C SER A 8 9.68 -1.22 -17.72
N LEU A 9 9.05 -0.99 -16.56
CA LEU A 9 7.61 -0.73 -16.47
C LEU A 9 7.23 0.43 -17.41
N ASN A 10 6.13 0.22 -18.16
CA ASN A 10 5.43 1.21 -18.97
C ASN A 10 5.22 2.53 -18.19
N GLU A 11 5.62 3.66 -18.80
CA GLU A 11 5.56 5.01 -18.21
C GLU A 11 4.13 5.46 -17.85
N GLU A 12 3.07 4.98 -18.50
CA GLU A 12 1.68 5.31 -18.12
C GLU A 12 1.25 4.66 -16.80
N THR A 13 1.65 3.40 -16.56
CA THR A 13 1.36 2.68 -15.32
C THR A 13 2.19 3.24 -14.15
N LYS A 14 3.43 3.66 -14.42
CA LYS A 14 4.25 4.43 -13.47
C LYS A 14 3.61 5.78 -13.14
N THR A 15 3.02 6.48 -14.12
CA THR A 15 2.43 7.81 -13.90
C THR A 15 1.17 7.74 -13.03
N GLN A 16 0.31 6.73 -13.20
CA GLN A 16 -0.85 6.55 -12.31
C GLN A 16 -0.47 6.14 -10.88
N PHE A 17 0.58 5.33 -10.69
CA PHE A 17 1.08 4.98 -9.35
C PHE A 17 1.82 6.15 -8.67
N ARG A 18 2.57 6.96 -9.44
CA ARG A 18 3.33 8.11 -8.92
C ARG A 18 2.44 9.24 -8.41
N MET A 19 1.25 9.41 -8.99
CA MET A 19 0.26 10.40 -8.50
C MET A 19 -0.39 10.04 -7.15
N ILE A 20 -0.19 8.82 -6.63
CA ILE A 20 -0.75 8.41 -5.33
C ILE A 20 0.27 8.62 -4.19
N THR A 21 1.57 8.68 -4.48
CA THR A 21 2.64 8.72 -3.47
C THR A 21 3.34 10.07 -3.31
N GLU A 22 3.27 10.97 -4.31
CA GLU A 22 3.85 12.31 -4.20
C GLU A 22 2.78 13.32 -3.74
N GLY A 23 2.52 13.34 -2.43
CA GLY A 23 1.96 14.54 -1.80
C GLY A 23 3.01 15.64 -1.86
N GLU A 24 2.86 16.59 -2.79
CA GLU A 24 3.70 17.78 -2.87
C GLU A 24 3.67 18.53 -1.53
N TYR A 25 4.80 18.47 -0.82
CA TYR A 25 5.07 19.31 0.33
C TYR A 25 5.36 20.72 -0.18
N VAL A 26 4.31 21.55 -0.26
CA VAL A 26 4.45 22.99 -0.52
C VAL A 26 5.01 23.65 0.72
N LYS A 27 6.24 24.13 0.60
CA LYS A 27 6.97 24.93 1.60
C LYS A 27 6.18 26.22 1.93
N PRO A 28 6.05 26.63 3.20
CA PRO A 28 5.42 27.91 3.52
C PRO A 28 6.40 29.04 3.22
N GLU A 29 6.07 29.89 2.25
CA GLU A 29 6.70 31.19 2.07
C GLU A 29 5.91 32.23 2.88
N GLU A 30 6.64 32.90 3.76
CA GLU A 30 6.19 33.95 4.65
C GLU A 30 6.09 35.26 3.85
N GLU A 31 4.88 35.73 3.54
CA GLU A 31 4.66 37.15 3.24
C GLU A 31 3.34 37.68 3.83
N LEU A 32 3.53 38.61 4.73
CA LEU A 32 2.53 39.41 5.43
C LEU A 32 2.01 40.49 4.48
N GLN A 33 0.72 40.45 4.10
CA GLN A 33 0.00 41.66 3.71
C GLN A 33 -1.52 41.54 3.84
N SER A 34 -2.07 42.41 4.69
CA SER A 34 -3.48 42.58 5.03
C SER A 34 -4.31 43.22 3.91
N LYS A 35 -5.51 42.70 3.61
CA LYS A 35 -6.71 43.48 3.19
C LYS A 35 -7.97 42.59 3.03
N PRO A 36 -9.19 43.15 2.90
CA PRO A 36 -10.26 42.90 3.86
C PRO A 36 -11.34 41.92 3.38
N SER A 37 -11.99 41.36 4.40
CA SER A 37 -13.17 40.48 4.39
C SER A 37 -14.26 40.91 3.41
N THR A 38 -14.55 40.04 2.43
CA THR A 38 -15.81 40.06 1.68
C THR A 38 -16.58 38.80 2.06
N THR A 39 -17.63 38.99 2.85
CA THR A 39 -18.57 37.96 3.27
C THR A 39 -19.42 37.54 2.08
N VAL A 40 -19.15 36.38 1.50
CA VAL A 40 -20.05 35.71 0.56
C VAL A 40 -20.80 34.63 1.33
N VAL A 41 -22.08 34.86 1.59
CA VAL A 41 -23.01 33.86 2.11
C VAL A 41 -23.35 32.90 0.97
N ILE A 42 -22.75 31.72 0.97
CA ILE A 42 -23.16 30.60 0.11
C ILE A 42 -23.98 29.65 0.99
N THR A 43 -25.30 29.71 0.86
CA THR A 43 -26.20 28.66 1.33
C THR A 43 -26.10 27.48 0.37
N ASN A 44 -25.39 26.41 0.75
CA ASN A 44 -25.46 25.14 0.05
C ASN A 44 -26.55 24.25 0.68
N PRO A 45 -27.41 23.60 -0.14
CA PRO A 45 -28.42 22.67 0.34
C PRO A 45 -27.76 21.39 0.85
N ALA A 46 -28.18 20.97 2.04
CA ALA A 46 -27.85 19.69 2.64
C ALA A 46 -28.34 18.55 1.74
N SER A 47 -27.39 17.84 1.11
CA SER A 47 -27.61 16.49 0.61
C SER A 47 -26.73 15.56 1.45
N ASN A 48 -27.38 14.66 2.19
CA ASN A 48 -26.73 13.71 3.09
C ASN A 48 -25.74 12.83 2.31
N PRO A 49 -24.46 12.74 2.71
CA PRO A 49 -23.46 11.89 2.08
C PRO A 49 -23.47 10.45 2.67
N GLU A 50 -24.64 9.92 3.00
CA GLU A 50 -24.78 8.59 3.61
C GLU A 50 -25.65 7.72 2.71
N ASP A 51 -25.02 6.93 1.84
CA ASP A 51 -25.47 5.59 1.40
C ASP A 51 -24.61 5.04 0.24
N THR A 52 -23.32 5.38 0.15
CA THR A 52 -22.40 4.56 -0.65
C THR A 52 -22.03 3.34 0.17
N PRO A 53 -22.40 2.10 -0.24
CA PRO A 53 -22.02 0.90 0.50
C PRO A 53 -20.50 0.85 0.58
N SER A 54 -19.95 0.99 1.79
CA SER A 54 -18.50 0.87 2.00
C SER A 54 -18.10 -0.57 1.72
N ILE A 55 -17.46 -0.80 0.57
CA ILE A 55 -16.93 -2.11 0.23
C ILE A 55 -15.88 -2.47 1.28
N SER A 56 -16.08 -3.56 2.00
CA SER A 56 -15.16 -4.00 3.04
C SER A 56 -13.85 -4.50 2.43
N PHE A 57 -12.74 -4.40 3.17
CA PHE A 57 -11.44 -4.94 2.77
C PHE A 57 -11.52 -6.39 2.25
N THR A 58 -12.27 -7.25 2.93
CA THR A 58 -12.52 -8.64 2.53
C THR A 58 -13.17 -8.73 1.16
N SER A 59 -14.19 -7.90 0.91
CA SER A 59 -14.87 -7.85 -0.39
C SER A 59 -13.94 -7.33 -1.49
N SER A 60 -13.09 -6.36 -1.16
CA SER A 60 -12.09 -5.82 -2.09
C SER A 60 -11.07 -6.87 -2.50
N ILE A 61 -10.46 -7.58 -1.54
CA ILE A 61 -9.54 -8.69 -1.84
C ILE A 61 -10.25 -9.75 -2.67
N HIS A 62 -11.47 -10.16 -2.27
CA HIS A 62 -12.21 -11.20 -2.98
C HIS A 62 -12.42 -10.81 -4.45
N THR A 63 -12.85 -9.58 -4.69
CA THR A 63 -13.08 -9.03 -6.02
C THR A 63 -11.79 -8.96 -6.83
N SER A 64 -10.71 -8.42 -6.25
CA SER A 64 -9.42 -8.29 -6.93
C SER A 64 -8.78 -9.64 -7.22
N SER A 65 -8.87 -10.62 -6.32
CA SER A 65 -8.23 -11.93 -6.48
C SER A 65 -8.88 -12.80 -7.55
N LYS A 66 -10.15 -12.52 -7.91
CA LYS A 66 -10.91 -13.27 -8.91
C LYS A 66 -10.34 -13.14 -10.33
N TYR A 67 -9.67 -12.04 -10.64
CA TYR A 67 -9.13 -11.75 -11.96
C TYR A 67 -7.65 -11.46 -11.90
N ILE A 68 -6.90 -11.83 -12.94
CA ILE A 68 -5.45 -11.65 -12.96
C ILE A 68 -5.07 -10.17 -12.84
N PHE A 69 -5.80 -9.27 -13.49
CA PHE A 69 -5.55 -7.83 -13.38
C PHE A 69 -5.64 -7.30 -11.94
N GLY A 70 -6.71 -7.65 -11.22
CA GLY A 70 -6.89 -7.26 -9.83
C GLY A 70 -5.83 -7.85 -8.91
N LEU A 71 -5.44 -9.10 -9.19
CA LEU A 71 -4.36 -9.77 -8.48
C LEU A 71 -3.01 -9.06 -8.69
N GLN A 72 -2.71 -8.63 -9.92
CA GLN A 72 -1.49 -7.86 -10.22
C GLN A 72 -1.48 -6.49 -9.55
N CYS A 73 -2.62 -5.79 -9.52
CA CYS A 73 -2.74 -4.56 -8.74
C CYS A 73 -2.39 -4.79 -7.26
N MET A 74 -2.92 -5.85 -6.65
CA MET A 74 -2.56 -6.22 -5.27
C MET A 74 -1.07 -6.57 -5.12
N MET A 75 -0.44 -7.19 -6.12
CA MET A 75 1.00 -7.46 -6.07
C MET A 75 1.84 -6.17 -6.05
N GLY A 76 1.38 -5.10 -6.71
CA GLY A 76 2.01 -3.78 -6.59
C GLY A 76 2.01 -3.26 -5.16
N ILE A 77 0.86 -3.36 -4.48
CA ILE A 77 0.73 -2.98 -3.06
C ILE A 77 1.67 -3.82 -2.19
N VAL A 78 1.66 -5.14 -2.39
CA VAL A 78 2.49 -6.08 -1.60
C VAL A 78 3.99 -5.80 -1.76
N LYS A 79 4.43 -5.47 -2.97
CA LYS A 79 5.83 -5.09 -3.24
C LYS A 79 6.20 -3.82 -2.50
N ASN A 80 5.36 -2.78 -2.57
CA ASN A 80 5.63 -1.52 -1.85
C ASN A 80 5.75 -1.74 -0.33
N ILE A 81 4.93 -2.64 0.25
CA ILE A 81 5.04 -2.98 1.68
C ILE A 81 6.35 -3.73 1.99
N ALA A 82 6.79 -4.65 1.11
CA ALA A 82 8.07 -5.34 1.27
C ALA A 82 9.26 -4.37 1.17
N ASP A 83 9.22 -3.46 0.21
CA ASP A 83 10.26 -2.45 0.02
C ASP A 83 10.32 -1.53 1.24
N ALA A 84 9.18 -1.02 1.71
CA ALA A 84 9.12 -0.18 2.91
C ALA A 84 9.60 -0.89 4.18
N ALA A 85 9.27 -2.17 4.36
CA ALA A 85 9.76 -2.95 5.50
C ALA A 85 11.28 -3.17 5.44
N SER A 86 11.83 -3.40 4.24
CA SER A 86 13.27 -3.55 4.03
C SER A 86 14.02 -2.23 4.23
N ASP A 87 13.47 -1.13 3.72
CA ASP A 87 14.03 0.22 3.91
C ASP A 87 14.04 0.61 5.38
N PHE A 88 12.96 0.32 6.12
CA PHE A 88 12.91 0.54 7.57
C PHE A 88 14.03 -0.20 8.31
N GLN A 89 14.21 -1.50 8.07
CA GLN A 89 15.27 -2.29 8.70
C GLN A 89 16.66 -1.69 8.44
N TYR A 90 16.89 -1.27 7.20
CA TYR A 90 18.15 -0.65 6.79
C TYR A 90 18.36 0.73 7.42
N GLU A 91 17.30 1.54 7.53
CA GLU A 91 17.35 2.85 8.20
C GLU A 91 17.64 2.71 9.70
N ILE A 92 17.06 1.71 10.36
CA ILE A 92 17.37 1.42 11.78
C ILE A 92 18.80 0.96 11.96
N GLU A 93 19.31 0.06 11.12
CA GLU A 93 20.72 -0.37 11.17
C GLU A 93 21.68 0.83 11.04
N LYS A 94 21.33 1.81 10.20
CA LYS A 94 22.10 3.05 10.03
C LYS A 94 22.06 4.00 11.22
N CYS A 95 21.00 3.96 12.03
CA CYS A 95 20.88 4.81 13.21
C CYS A 95 21.88 4.44 14.31
N GLY A 96 22.48 3.24 14.25
CA GLY A 96 23.52 2.78 15.16
C GLY A 96 23.11 1.54 15.95
N ILE A 97 23.96 1.16 16.91
CA ILE A 97 23.90 -0.15 17.58
C ILE A 97 22.91 -0.17 18.76
N GLU A 98 22.50 1.00 19.27
CA GLU A 98 21.54 1.09 20.37
C GLU A 98 20.12 1.23 19.79
N ILE A 99 19.54 0.07 19.46
CA ILE A 99 18.11 -0.03 19.16
C ILE A 99 17.38 0.00 20.51
N PRO A 100 16.49 0.98 20.75
CA PRO A 100 15.66 1.00 21.95
C PRO A 100 14.86 -0.30 22.07
N LEU A 101 14.73 -0.86 23.28
CA LEU A 101 13.94 -2.07 23.52
C LEU A 101 12.52 -1.96 22.93
N ASP A 102 11.93 -0.77 23.02
CA ASP A 102 10.57 -0.52 22.53
C ASP A 102 10.45 -0.66 20.99
N MET A 103 11.57 -0.56 20.25
CA MET A 103 11.62 -0.71 18.79
C MET A 103 11.77 -2.16 18.31
N GLU A 104 12.09 -3.10 19.20
CA GLU A 104 12.27 -4.51 18.83
C GLU A 104 11.01 -5.10 18.20
N ASN A 105 9.84 -4.77 18.75
CA ASN A 105 8.55 -5.25 18.20
C ASN A 105 8.30 -4.72 16.78
N VAL A 106 8.61 -3.45 16.51
CA VAL A 106 8.42 -2.86 15.18
C VAL A 106 9.39 -3.46 14.16
N LEU A 107 10.61 -3.83 14.59
CA LEU A 107 11.54 -4.59 13.76
C LEU A 107 11.02 -5.99 13.46
N GLU A 108 10.53 -6.72 14.46
CA GLU A 108 9.91 -8.04 14.26
C GLU A 108 8.71 -7.97 13.30
N ASP A 109 7.84 -6.97 13.48
CA ASP A 109 6.72 -6.73 12.57
C ASP A 109 7.19 -6.47 11.13
N SER A 110 8.26 -5.68 10.95
CA SER A 110 8.83 -5.43 9.63
C SER A 110 9.37 -6.70 8.97
N GLU A 111 10.02 -7.59 9.72
CA GLU A 111 10.49 -8.89 9.23
C GLU A 111 9.32 -9.79 8.82
N ASP A 112 8.25 -9.75 9.61
CA ASP A 112 7.03 -10.50 9.35
C ASP A 112 6.29 -10.00 8.11
N LEU A 113 6.21 -8.68 7.92
CA LEU A 113 5.69 -8.09 6.69
C LEU A 113 6.51 -8.53 5.47
N ASN A 114 7.83 -8.48 5.55
CA ASN A 114 8.72 -8.96 4.48
C ASN A 114 8.47 -10.44 4.15
N ARG A 115 8.38 -11.28 5.17
CA ARG A 115 8.12 -12.72 5.03
C ARG A 115 6.75 -13.00 4.40
N ILE A 116 5.70 -12.31 4.84
CA ILE A 116 4.34 -12.47 4.32
C ILE A 116 4.27 -11.96 2.88
N SER A 117 4.84 -10.79 2.59
CA SER A 117 4.87 -10.22 1.24
C SER A 117 5.57 -11.14 0.25
N LYS A 118 6.75 -11.67 0.62
CA LYS A 118 7.45 -12.67 -0.20
C LYS A 118 6.61 -13.91 -0.45
N LYS A 119 5.89 -14.41 0.56
CA LYS A 119 5.00 -15.56 0.44
C LYS A 119 3.83 -15.30 -0.50
N ILE A 120 3.28 -14.08 -0.50
CA ILE A 120 2.22 -13.65 -1.43
C ILE A 120 2.75 -13.62 -2.86
N ILE A 121 3.90 -12.96 -3.08
CA ILE A 121 4.56 -12.88 -4.39
C ILE A 121 4.89 -14.28 -4.92
N ASP A 122 5.46 -15.15 -4.09
CA ASP A 122 5.75 -16.54 -4.44
C ASP A 122 4.48 -17.32 -4.82
N SER A 123 3.37 -17.08 -4.10
CA SER A 123 2.09 -17.72 -4.39
C SER A 123 1.52 -17.23 -5.73
N ASN A 124 1.60 -15.93 -6.01
CA ASN A 124 1.23 -15.37 -7.32
C ASN A 124 2.03 -16.00 -8.46
N ASN A 125 3.33 -16.12 -8.30
CA ASN A 125 4.20 -16.64 -9.36
C ASN A 125 4.02 -18.16 -9.56
N LYS A 126 4.04 -18.93 -8.46
CA LYS A 126 4.11 -20.40 -8.52
C LYS A 126 2.75 -21.09 -8.52
N VAL A 127 1.76 -20.56 -7.80
CA VAL A 127 0.44 -21.19 -7.65
C VAL A 127 -0.55 -20.62 -8.64
N CYS A 128 -0.49 -19.31 -8.88
CA CYS A 128 -1.37 -18.65 -9.83
C CYS A 128 -0.84 -18.72 -11.26
N GLY A 129 0.47 -18.98 -11.43
CA GLY A 129 1.10 -19.07 -12.75
C GLY A 129 1.33 -17.70 -13.39
N ASN A 130 1.34 -16.63 -12.59
CA ASN A 130 1.40 -15.25 -13.08
C ASN A 130 2.84 -14.69 -13.11
N GLY A 131 3.85 -15.56 -13.14
CA GLY A 131 5.26 -15.14 -13.19
C GLY A 131 5.62 -14.39 -14.47
N ASP A 132 4.96 -14.73 -15.58
CA ASP A 132 5.18 -14.14 -16.90
C ASP A 132 3.94 -13.33 -17.37
N TYR A 133 3.29 -12.64 -16.43
CA TYR A 133 2.06 -11.89 -16.70
C TYR A 133 2.20 -10.89 -17.85
N LYS A 134 1.22 -10.88 -18.76
CA LYS A 134 1.05 -9.85 -19.78
C LYS A 134 -0.29 -9.14 -19.61
N ASP A 135 -0.38 -7.88 -20.04
CA ASP A 135 -1.60 -7.09 -19.89
C ASP A 135 -2.84 -7.76 -20.52
N GLU A 136 -2.65 -8.50 -21.62
CA GLU A 136 -3.69 -9.31 -22.27
C GLU A 136 -4.28 -10.40 -21.37
N ASP A 137 -3.50 -10.93 -20.42
CA ASP A 137 -3.96 -11.92 -19.44
C ASP A 137 -4.85 -11.30 -18.37
N GLY A 138 -4.89 -9.97 -18.25
CA GLY A 138 -5.58 -9.26 -17.18
C GLY A 138 -7.06 -9.63 -17.06
N LYS A 139 -7.71 -9.96 -18.19
CA LYS A 139 -9.11 -10.36 -18.26
C LYS A 139 -9.39 -11.81 -17.84
N ASN A 140 -8.35 -12.64 -17.73
CA ASN A 140 -8.53 -14.02 -17.36
C ASN A 140 -8.91 -14.14 -15.89
N THR A 141 -9.74 -15.14 -15.60
CA THR A 141 -10.08 -15.47 -14.22
C THR A 141 -8.92 -16.22 -13.57
N THR A 142 -8.66 -15.87 -12.32
CA THR A 142 -7.71 -16.56 -11.49
C THR A 142 -8.28 -17.92 -11.08
N ASN A 143 -7.44 -18.96 -11.07
CA ASN A 143 -7.76 -20.24 -10.46
C ASN A 143 -8.26 -20.05 -9.01
N SER A 144 -9.41 -20.64 -8.66
CA SER A 144 -10.03 -20.52 -7.33
C SER A 144 -9.11 -20.93 -6.17
N ARG A 145 -8.21 -21.90 -6.36
CA ARG A 145 -7.18 -22.28 -5.39
C ARG A 145 -6.17 -21.16 -5.17
N CYS A 146 -5.72 -20.52 -6.24
CA CYS A 146 -4.83 -19.37 -6.13
C CYS A 146 -5.53 -18.21 -5.41
N ALA A 147 -6.74 -17.83 -5.85
CA ALA A 147 -7.50 -16.74 -5.25
C ALA A 147 -7.64 -16.91 -3.72
N LYS A 148 -8.06 -18.10 -3.27
CA LYS A 148 -8.17 -18.44 -1.84
C LYS A 148 -6.84 -18.41 -1.07
N ILE A 149 -5.72 -18.70 -1.73
CA ILE A 149 -4.40 -18.64 -1.08
C ILE A 149 -4.00 -17.17 -0.90
N VAL A 150 -4.10 -16.37 -1.96
CA VAL A 150 -3.78 -14.94 -1.92
C VAL A 150 -4.69 -14.22 -0.94
N GLU A 151 -6.00 -14.48 -0.96
CA GLU A 151 -6.96 -13.87 -0.03
C GLU A 151 -6.55 -14.06 1.43
N ARG A 152 -6.23 -15.30 1.82
CA ARG A 152 -5.80 -15.62 3.19
C ARG A 152 -4.50 -14.91 3.57
N GLN A 153 -3.56 -14.80 2.64
CA GLN A 153 -2.28 -14.16 2.89
C GLN A 153 -2.42 -12.63 2.94
N MET A 154 -3.26 -12.02 2.12
CA MET A 154 -3.58 -10.58 2.20
C MET A 154 -4.27 -10.23 3.52
N HIS A 155 -5.15 -11.11 4.04
CA HIS A 155 -5.69 -10.96 5.39
C HIS A 155 -4.65 -11.09 6.49
N GLN A 156 -3.64 -11.95 6.30
CA GLN A 156 -2.51 -12.04 7.22
C GLN A 156 -1.69 -10.75 7.18
N LEU A 157 -1.37 -10.26 5.98
CA LEU A 157 -0.62 -9.02 5.78
C LEU A 157 -1.31 -7.83 6.46
N ARG A 158 -2.62 -7.64 6.27
CA ARG A 158 -3.37 -6.55 6.92
C ARG A 158 -3.32 -6.62 8.45
N ARG A 159 -3.39 -7.83 9.02
CA ARG A 159 -3.30 -8.00 10.48
C ARG A 159 -1.94 -7.57 11.00
N THR A 160 -0.87 -8.04 10.38
CA THR A 160 0.50 -7.64 10.73
C THR A 160 0.73 -6.13 10.53
N ILE A 161 0.15 -5.52 9.48
CA ILE A 161 0.19 -4.05 9.32
C ILE A 161 -0.52 -3.34 10.47
N SER A 162 -1.65 -3.87 10.93
CA SER A 162 -2.40 -3.28 12.05
C SER A 162 -1.66 -3.43 13.38
N GLU A 163 -0.94 -4.54 13.56
CA GLU A 163 -0.04 -4.79 14.70
C GLU A 163 1.13 -3.80 14.67
N ALA A 164 1.83 -3.69 13.52
CA ALA A 164 2.91 -2.71 13.31
C ALA A 164 2.47 -1.27 13.62
N GLN A 165 1.31 -0.84 13.11
CA GLN A 165 0.79 0.50 13.39
C GLN A 165 0.50 0.73 14.87
N LYS A 166 0.01 -0.30 15.57
CA LYS A 166 -0.23 -0.24 17.01
C LYS A 166 1.09 -0.11 17.77
N ASP A 167 2.09 -0.90 17.41
CA ASP A 167 3.38 -0.91 18.10
C ASP A 167 4.13 0.40 17.84
N ILE A 168 4.10 0.92 16.60
CA ILE A 168 4.57 2.28 16.25
C ILE A 168 3.92 3.35 17.12
N SER A 169 2.59 3.28 17.32
CA SER A 169 1.86 4.28 18.12
C SER A 169 2.24 4.27 19.61
N SER A 170 2.90 3.22 20.08
CA SER A 170 3.34 3.06 21.46
C SER A 170 4.77 3.51 21.71
N LEU A 171 5.53 3.84 20.65
CA LEU A 171 6.94 4.20 20.76
C LEU A 171 7.15 5.59 21.39
N ASP A 172 8.11 5.67 22.32
CA ASP A 172 8.67 6.93 22.78
C ASP A 172 9.99 7.23 22.06
N LEU A 173 9.90 8.01 20.98
CA LEU A 173 11.01 8.24 20.06
C LEU A 173 11.84 9.45 20.50
N ASN A 174 12.93 9.18 21.23
CA ASN A 174 13.87 10.20 21.70
C ASN A 174 15.00 10.53 20.71
N SER A 175 15.14 9.75 19.62
CA SER A 175 16.14 9.93 18.57
C SER A 175 15.49 10.41 17.28
N SER A 176 16.01 11.48 16.69
CA SER A 176 15.54 11.99 15.39
C SER A 176 15.74 10.98 14.26
N CYS A 177 16.78 10.16 14.33
CA CYS A 177 17.03 9.11 13.33
C CYS A 177 15.94 8.04 13.37
N HIS A 178 15.65 7.51 14.57
CA HIS A 178 14.59 6.52 14.74
C HIS A 178 13.22 7.11 14.41
N ALA A 179 12.96 8.36 14.81
CA ALA A 179 11.71 9.03 14.50
C ALA A 179 11.48 9.18 12.99
N PHE A 180 12.53 9.52 12.23
CA PHE A 180 12.44 9.59 10.78
C PHE A 180 12.12 8.23 10.16
N ALA A 181 12.86 7.18 10.55
CA ALA A 181 12.68 5.83 10.01
C ALA A 181 11.28 5.27 10.31
N VAL A 182 10.82 5.39 11.56
CA VAL A 182 9.48 4.96 11.96
C VAL A 182 8.39 5.75 11.21
N THR A 183 8.54 7.08 11.09
CA THR A 183 7.55 7.90 10.36
C THR A 183 7.46 7.50 8.89
N ASN A 184 8.60 7.29 8.23
CA ASN A 184 8.64 6.85 6.84
C ASN A 184 7.98 5.48 6.67
N PHE A 185 8.31 4.53 7.54
CA PHE A 185 7.71 3.21 7.54
C PHE A 185 6.19 3.29 7.74
N GLU A 186 5.72 4.01 8.76
CA GLU A 186 4.30 4.17 9.07
C GLU A 186 3.52 4.75 7.87
N MET A 187 4.06 5.76 7.18
CA MET A 187 3.42 6.36 6.00
C MET A 187 3.18 5.33 4.89
N ASN A 188 4.10 4.38 4.70
CA ASN A 188 3.96 3.33 3.70
C ASN A 188 2.97 2.22 4.11
N LEU A 189 2.77 2.02 5.41
CA LEU A 189 1.77 1.08 5.93
C LEU A 189 0.35 1.64 5.89
N ARG A 190 0.22 2.97 5.83
CA ARG A 190 -1.08 3.63 5.74
C ARG A 190 -1.76 3.32 4.41
N HIS A 191 -3.08 3.40 4.42
CA HIS A 191 -3.92 3.30 3.22
C HIS A 191 -3.98 1.94 2.52
N ILE A 192 -3.44 0.84 3.07
CA ILE A 192 -3.57 -0.48 2.42
C ILE A 192 -5.02 -0.85 2.12
N ASP A 193 -5.96 -0.52 3.02
CA ASP A 193 -7.38 -0.76 2.83
C ASP A 193 -7.93 0.00 1.61
N ARG A 194 -7.53 1.27 1.46
CA ARG A 194 -7.93 2.12 0.34
C ARG A 194 -7.30 1.66 -0.97
N LEU A 195 -6.02 1.31 -0.97
CA LEU A 195 -5.34 0.80 -2.16
C LEU A 195 -5.96 -0.52 -2.63
N THR A 196 -6.30 -1.41 -1.68
CA THR A 196 -6.98 -2.67 -1.99
C THR A 196 -8.38 -2.44 -2.54
N LEU A 197 -9.12 -1.46 -2.00
CA LEU A 197 -10.39 -1.02 -2.57
C LEU A 197 -10.22 -0.51 -4.00
N THR A 198 -9.22 0.34 -4.26
CA THR A 198 -8.94 0.81 -5.62
C THR A 198 -8.66 -0.35 -6.56
N CYS A 199 -7.89 -1.36 -6.14
CA CYS A 199 -7.69 -2.58 -6.94
C CYS A 199 -9.00 -3.30 -7.26
N ALA A 200 -9.98 -3.30 -6.37
CA ALA A 200 -11.29 -3.93 -6.59
C ALA A 200 -12.17 -3.11 -7.54
N GLU A 201 -12.16 -1.79 -7.41
CA GLU A 201 -12.90 -0.86 -8.27
C GLU A 201 -12.41 -0.94 -9.72
N ILE A 202 -11.09 -0.86 -9.95
CA ILE A 202 -10.53 -0.98 -11.29
C ILE A 202 -10.80 -2.37 -11.88
N THR A 203 -10.81 -3.42 -11.06
CA THR A 203 -11.15 -4.78 -11.50
C THR A 203 -12.63 -4.88 -11.86
N THR A 204 -13.51 -4.15 -11.21
CA THR A 204 -14.94 -4.18 -11.53
C THR A 204 -15.23 -3.38 -12.81
N ASN A 205 -14.64 -2.18 -12.93
CA ASN A 205 -14.87 -1.28 -14.05
C ASN A 205 -14.33 -1.82 -15.39
N ASN A 206 -13.24 -2.59 -15.37
CA ASN A 206 -12.69 -3.21 -16.57
C ASN A 206 -13.53 -4.39 -17.11
N PHE A 207 -14.50 -4.88 -16.34
CA PHE A 207 -15.25 -6.10 -16.67
C PHE A 207 -16.76 -5.90 -16.76
N ILE A 208 -17.30 -4.76 -16.31
CA ILE A 208 -18.72 -4.40 -16.49
C ILE A 208 -19.00 -3.79 -17.89
N ASN A 209 -17.97 -3.33 -18.61
CA ASN A 209 -18.12 -2.60 -19.88
C ASN A 209 -17.92 -3.45 -21.15
N TYR A 210 -18.05 -4.77 -21.08
CA TYR A 210 -18.00 -5.71 -22.22
C TYR A 210 -19.12 -6.73 -22.12
#